data_AF-A0A2E0BQE5-F1
#
_entry.id   AF-A0A2E0BQE5-F1
#
_cell.length_a   1.000
_cell.length_b   1.000
_cell.length_c   1.000
_cell.angle_alpha   90.00
_cell.angle_beta   90.00
_cell.angle_gamma   90.00
#
_symmetry.space_group_name_H-M   'P 1'
#
loop_
_entity.id
_entity.type
_entity.pdbx_description
1 polymer ?
#
loop_
_entity_poly.entity_id
_entity_poly.type
_entity_poly.pdbx_seq_one_letter_code
_entity_poly.pdbx_strand_id
1 'polypeptide(L)'
;MPRLSTTLASFNPIVTAKAGKANVFAARVKFSMIDDKTQSQVFKDFGEWSSIGCIFFDRLNQPNSNPKFTSDNFAKPLFPNNSNIPLHNEIVYIMALPNSSVQSDVNNLSYYYFQPINIWNSTHHNAIPDPIYGDANPESQQADYQQTEAGSVRRVTDGGTEIDLGNNFQEKLEVRNLQPYAGDLIYQGRWGQTLRFGSTVQGAQIPNPWSNAGADGDPITILKNGQHEDSSEPWIPQVEDINTDKSSIYLTSTQEIPIDLASKNYKSYNSSPEAAPKFTGEQVIINSGRLLFNSKTDNILLSSFDTINLNSVNSLNVDTPKTIIASKEIYLGDKNATEPVILGDKFLGDLSRLLTSLISLCGALGTPIGAGPPFVVNAAIPGPATQTLVKAQNMLNKIQQYKSKVSKSK
;
A
#
# COMPACT_ATOMS: atom_id res chain seq x y z
N MET A 1 4.19 60.76 0.33
CA MET A 1 2.85 60.42 -0.17
C MET A 1 2.49 59.04 0.36
N PRO A 2 1.37 58.88 1.08
CA PRO A 2 1.06 57.63 1.78
C PRO A 2 0.48 56.57 0.82
N ARG A 3 0.77 55.31 1.14
CA ARG A 3 0.37 54.10 0.41
C ARG A 3 -1.13 53.85 0.57
N LEU A 4 -1.81 53.56 -0.54
CA LEU A 4 -3.17 53.03 -0.57
C LEU A 4 -3.18 51.60 -0.02
N SER A 5 -3.89 51.41 1.09
CA SER A 5 -4.28 50.10 1.62
C SER A 5 -5.47 49.58 0.81
N THR A 6 -5.28 48.53 0.04
CA THR A 6 -6.38 47.75 -0.56
C THR A 6 -7.04 46.93 0.54
N THR A 7 -8.15 47.46 1.06
CA THR A 7 -9.03 46.79 2.02
C THR A 7 -9.69 45.57 1.38
N LEU A 8 -9.57 44.41 2.05
CA LEU A 8 -10.45 43.24 1.90
C LEU A 8 -11.89 43.68 2.22
N ALA A 9 -12.69 43.96 1.19
CA ALA A 9 -14.12 44.21 1.36
C ALA A 9 -14.88 43.80 0.10
N SER A 10 -15.17 42.50 -0.02
CA SER A 10 -16.36 42.01 -0.74
C SER A 10 -16.60 40.53 -0.41
N PHE A 11 -16.90 40.22 0.85
CA PHE A 11 -17.64 39.01 1.17
C PHE A 11 -19.07 39.43 1.46
N ASN A 12 -20.03 38.88 0.71
CA ASN A 12 -21.44 39.06 1.01
C ASN A 12 -21.72 38.60 2.46
N PRO A 13 -22.57 39.33 3.23
CA PRO A 13 -22.89 38.93 4.59
C PRO A 13 -23.67 37.61 4.57
N ILE A 14 -23.11 36.58 5.21
CA ILE A 14 -23.80 35.31 5.44
C ILE A 14 -24.89 35.56 6.49
N VAL A 15 -26.14 35.30 6.11
CA VAL A 15 -27.35 35.53 6.93
C VAL A 15 -27.41 34.56 8.11
N THR A 16 -27.88 35.08 9.25
CA THR A 16 -27.80 34.50 10.60
C THR A 16 -29.02 33.66 10.98
N ALA A 17 -28.81 32.49 11.59
CA ALA A 17 -29.88 31.69 12.20
C ALA A 17 -30.28 32.27 13.59
N LYS A 18 -31.59 32.46 13.85
CA LYS A 18 -32.10 32.94 15.16
C LYS A 18 -32.14 31.80 16.20
N ALA A 19 -31.65 32.08 17.41
CA ALA A 19 -31.58 31.15 18.52
C ALA A 19 -32.97 30.85 19.13
N GLY A 20 -33.33 29.57 19.25
CA GLY A 20 -34.54 29.14 19.96
C GLY A 20 -34.74 27.63 20.00
N LYS A 21 -34.47 27.05 21.19
CA LYS A 21 -34.71 25.65 21.66
C LYS A 21 -33.96 24.52 20.92
N ALA A 22 -33.15 23.79 21.72
CA ALA A 22 -32.31 22.66 21.33
C ALA A 22 -31.66 22.87 19.96
N ASN A 23 -30.57 23.64 19.93
CA ASN A 23 -29.81 23.95 18.73
C ASN A 23 -29.12 22.72 18.10
N VAL A 24 -29.57 21.50 18.38
CA VAL A 24 -29.10 20.25 17.78
C VAL A 24 -30.31 19.52 17.23
N PHE A 25 -30.31 19.19 15.94
CA PHE A 25 -31.40 18.47 15.28
C PHE A 25 -30.88 17.53 14.20
N ALA A 26 -31.63 16.47 13.90
CA ALA A 26 -31.32 15.59 12.78
C ALA A 26 -31.80 16.20 11.45
N ALA A 27 -30.97 16.10 10.42
CA ALA A 27 -31.27 16.62 9.10
C ALA A 27 -30.82 15.64 8.00
N ARG A 28 -31.56 15.62 6.89
CA ARG A 28 -31.24 14.87 5.69
C ARG A 28 -30.31 15.68 4.81
N VAL A 29 -29.23 15.07 4.34
CA VAL A 29 -28.30 15.71 3.40
C VAL A 29 -28.92 15.75 2.01
N LYS A 30 -28.99 16.94 1.42
CA LYS A 30 -29.48 17.16 0.06
C LYS A 30 -28.35 17.38 -0.93
N PHE A 31 -27.26 18.00 -0.51
CA PHE A 31 -26.10 18.19 -1.36
C PHE A 31 -24.84 18.38 -0.53
N SER A 32 -23.76 17.73 -0.92
CA SER A 32 -22.43 17.92 -0.34
C SER A 32 -21.56 18.67 -1.34
N MET A 33 -21.05 19.84 -0.95
CA MET A 33 -20.22 20.69 -1.81
C MET A 33 -18.80 20.12 -1.89
N ILE A 34 -18.47 19.42 -2.99
CA ILE A 34 -17.16 18.76 -3.17
C ILE A 34 -16.36 19.28 -4.37
N ASP A 35 -16.96 20.11 -5.22
CA ASP A 35 -16.35 20.68 -6.41
C ASP A 35 -17.00 22.02 -6.80
N ASP A 36 -16.37 22.76 -7.72
CA ASP A 36 -16.80 24.06 -8.21
C ASP A 36 -17.70 24.00 -9.46
N LYS A 37 -18.01 22.80 -9.97
CA LYS A 37 -18.64 22.59 -11.28
C LYS A 37 -20.11 22.19 -11.19
N THR A 38 -20.43 21.23 -10.32
CA THR A 38 -21.75 20.61 -10.22
C THR A 38 -22.84 21.62 -9.82
N GLN A 39 -22.52 22.54 -8.91
CA GLN A 39 -23.39 23.64 -8.48
C GLN A 39 -22.62 24.98 -8.50
N SER A 40 -22.04 25.32 -9.66
CA SER A 40 -21.07 26.44 -9.79
C SER A 40 -21.58 27.81 -9.33
N GLN A 41 -22.87 28.12 -9.48
CA GLN A 41 -23.42 29.38 -8.97
C GLN A 41 -23.51 29.36 -7.43
N VAL A 42 -23.96 28.25 -6.86
CA VAL A 42 -24.05 28.06 -5.40
C VAL A 42 -22.67 28.09 -4.77
N PHE A 43 -21.67 27.48 -5.43
CA PHE A 43 -20.28 27.58 -5.00
C PHE A 43 -19.82 29.04 -4.86
N LYS A 44 -20.12 29.90 -5.84
CA LYS A 44 -19.80 31.34 -5.78
C LYS A 44 -20.56 32.05 -4.68
N ASP A 45 -21.86 31.76 -4.53
CA ASP A 45 -22.72 32.43 -3.57
C ASP A 45 -22.36 32.10 -2.10
N PHE A 46 -21.70 30.96 -1.85
CA PHE A 46 -21.40 30.45 -0.50
C PHE A 46 -19.92 30.49 -0.12
N GLY A 47 -19.12 31.33 -0.80
CA GLY A 47 -17.73 31.59 -0.41
C GLY A 47 -16.69 30.69 -1.09
N GLU A 48 -17.03 30.17 -2.26
CA GLU A 48 -16.13 29.44 -3.16
C GLU A 48 -15.41 28.30 -2.43
N TRP A 49 -14.07 28.29 -2.43
CA TRP A 49 -13.26 27.23 -1.82
C TRP A 49 -13.50 27.02 -0.33
N SER A 50 -13.98 28.05 0.38
CA SER A 50 -14.33 27.92 1.80
C SER A 50 -15.60 27.12 2.04
N SER A 51 -16.40 26.88 0.99
CA SER A 51 -17.61 26.06 1.03
C SER A 51 -17.36 24.57 0.79
N ILE A 52 -16.17 24.18 0.33
CA ILE A 52 -15.84 22.77 0.09
C ILE A 52 -15.89 21.99 1.40
N GLY A 53 -16.57 20.84 1.35
CA GLY A 53 -16.89 20.00 2.50
C GLY A 53 -18.08 20.49 3.33
N CYS A 54 -18.73 21.60 2.97
CA CYS A 54 -20.00 22.00 3.57
C CYS A 54 -21.18 21.28 2.90
N ILE A 55 -22.33 21.28 3.56
CA ILE A 55 -23.53 20.57 3.09
C ILE A 55 -24.73 21.49 3.05
N PHE A 56 -25.67 21.15 2.18
CA PHE A 56 -27.06 21.58 2.24
C PHE A 56 -27.94 20.46 2.77
N PHE A 57 -28.89 20.80 3.64
CA PHE A 57 -29.72 19.83 4.35
C PHE A 57 -31.20 20.20 4.38
N ASP A 58 -32.07 19.22 4.62
CA ASP A 58 -33.46 19.44 4.98
C ASP A 58 -33.72 18.92 6.39
N ARG A 59 -34.50 19.67 7.18
CA ARG A 59 -34.93 19.22 8.50
C ARG A 59 -35.91 18.06 8.34
N LEU A 60 -35.70 16.98 9.08
CA LEU A 60 -36.55 15.78 8.97
C LEU A 60 -38.02 16.04 9.32
N ASN A 61 -38.29 16.94 10.27
CA ASN A 61 -39.64 17.29 10.72
C ASN A 61 -40.30 18.43 9.90
N GLN A 62 -39.56 19.04 8.98
CA GLN A 62 -40.01 20.11 8.09
C GLN A 62 -39.35 19.93 6.72
N PRO A 63 -39.63 18.81 6.03
CA PRO A 63 -38.99 18.52 4.76
C PRO A 63 -39.43 19.54 3.71
N ASN A 64 -38.49 20.00 2.89
CA ASN A 64 -38.76 20.94 1.82
C ASN A 64 -38.75 20.18 0.49
N SER A 65 -39.88 20.17 -0.21
CA SER A 65 -40.02 19.48 -1.50
C SER A 65 -39.23 20.12 -2.63
N ASN A 66 -38.75 21.36 -2.47
CA ASN A 66 -37.99 22.08 -3.49
C ASN A 66 -36.94 23.01 -2.84
N PRO A 67 -35.93 22.46 -2.17
CA PRO A 67 -35.02 23.26 -1.36
C PRO A 67 -34.10 24.06 -2.26
N LYS A 68 -34.36 25.36 -2.34
CA LYS A 68 -33.35 26.32 -2.79
C LYS A 68 -32.16 26.25 -1.83
N PHE A 69 -30.95 26.38 -2.38
CA PHE A 69 -29.74 26.53 -1.58
C PHE A 69 -29.75 27.91 -0.91
N THR A 70 -29.81 27.94 0.42
CA THR A 70 -29.91 29.15 1.25
C THR A 70 -28.97 29.06 2.45
N SER A 71 -28.74 30.17 3.15
CA SER A 71 -27.98 30.18 4.41
C SER A 71 -28.64 29.33 5.51
N ASP A 72 -29.97 29.23 5.49
CA ASP A 72 -30.76 28.57 6.54
C ASP A 72 -30.68 27.04 6.48
N ASN A 73 -30.18 26.50 5.36
CA ASN A 73 -29.94 25.09 5.16
C ASN A 73 -28.49 24.74 4.84
N PHE A 74 -27.54 25.64 5.13
CA PHE A 74 -26.12 25.43 4.87
C PHE A 74 -25.36 25.15 6.16
N ALA A 75 -24.58 24.05 6.20
CA ALA A 75 -23.80 23.66 7.38
C ALA A 75 -22.34 23.34 7.05
N LYS A 76 -21.44 23.76 7.96
CA LYS A 76 -19.99 23.51 7.91
C LYS A 76 -19.60 22.22 8.66
N PRO A 77 -18.48 21.56 8.36
CA PRO A 77 -18.01 20.46 9.21
C PRO A 77 -17.74 20.96 10.63
N LEU A 78 -18.20 20.24 11.65
CA LEU A 78 -17.96 20.60 13.04
C LEU A 78 -16.47 20.51 13.41
N PHE A 79 -15.81 19.43 12.98
CA PHE A 79 -14.41 19.19 13.31
C PHE A 79 -13.50 19.79 12.24
N PRO A 80 -12.55 20.66 12.62
CA PRO A 80 -11.69 21.35 11.64
C PRO A 80 -10.66 20.42 10.97
N ASN A 81 -10.30 19.31 11.60
CA ASN A 81 -9.22 18.42 11.16
C ASN A 81 -9.70 17.00 10.81
N ASN A 82 -11.00 16.73 10.92
CA ASN A 82 -11.58 15.42 10.59
C ASN A 82 -12.93 15.64 9.91
N SER A 83 -12.99 15.34 8.62
CA SER A 83 -14.20 15.53 7.82
C SER A 83 -14.66 14.20 7.26
N ASN A 84 -15.85 13.77 7.68
CA ASN A 84 -16.58 12.69 7.04
C ASN A 84 -17.69 13.32 6.21
N ILE A 85 -17.45 13.47 4.90
CA ILE A 85 -18.39 14.11 3.99
C ILE A 85 -19.58 13.17 3.80
N PRO A 86 -20.80 13.57 4.18
CA PRO A 86 -21.99 12.75 3.99
C PRO A 86 -22.35 12.60 2.51
N LEU A 87 -23.07 11.53 2.19
CA LEU A 87 -23.69 11.31 0.89
C LEU A 87 -25.10 11.92 0.84
N HIS A 88 -25.66 12.00 -0.37
CA HIS A 88 -27.07 12.35 -0.52
C HIS A 88 -27.95 11.35 0.26
N ASN A 89 -29.04 11.84 0.85
CA ASN A 89 -29.97 11.05 1.66
C ASN A 89 -29.44 10.44 2.97
N GLU A 90 -28.19 10.67 3.34
CA GLU A 90 -27.73 10.36 4.69
C GLU A 90 -28.26 11.36 5.70
N ILE A 91 -28.39 10.90 6.95
CA ILE A 91 -28.84 11.73 8.05
C ILE A 91 -27.62 12.18 8.87
N VAL A 92 -27.59 13.46 9.23
CA VAL A 92 -26.56 14.07 10.08
C VAL A 92 -27.21 14.78 11.26
N TYR A 93 -26.44 14.99 12.32
CA TYR A 93 -26.81 15.97 13.35
C TYR A 93 -26.29 17.35 12.95
N ILE A 94 -27.17 18.34 12.94
CA ILE A 94 -26.84 19.74 12.73
C ILE A 94 -26.88 20.45 14.07
N MET A 95 -25.90 21.32 14.29
CA MET A 95 -25.81 22.16 15.47
C MET A 95 -25.55 23.63 15.14
N ALA A 96 -26.32 24.54 15.74
CA ALA A 96 -26.11 25.98 15.58
C ALA A 96 -25.07 26.48 16.58
N LEU A 97 -23.92 26.94 16.08
CA LEU A 97 -22.79 27.44 16.86
C LEU A 97 -22.33 28.82 16.38
N PRO A 98 -21.55 29.56 17.18
CA PRO A 98 -21.01 30.84 16.78
C PRO A 98 -20.20 30.78 15.48
N ASN A 99 -20.24 31.86 14.70
CA ASN A 99 -19.44 32.02 13.48
C ASN A 99 -18.43 33.17 13.62
N SER A 100 -17.72 33.51 12.55
CA SER A 100 -16.71 34.59 12.55
C SER A 100 -17.26 35.96 12.96
N SER A 101 -18.57 36.20 12.79
CA SER A 101 -19.25 37.43 13.16
C SER A 101 -19.55 37.53 14.66
N VAL A 102 -19.22 36.51 15.45
CA VAL A 102 -19.31 36.52 16.93
C VAL A 102 -18.55 37.68 17.57
N GLN A 103 -17.53 38.21 16.88
CA GLN A 103 -16.77 39.39 17.31
C GLN A 103 -17.65 40.66 17.37
N SER A 104 -18.68 40.72 16.53
CA SER A 104 -19.62 41.85 16.44
C SER A 104 -20.96 41.60 17.13
N ASP A 105 -21.44 40.35 17.12
CA ASP A 105 -22.67 39.93 17.79
C ASP A 105 -22.50 38.49 18.29
N VAL A 106 -22.44 38.34 19.61
CA VAL A 106 -22.26 37.04 20.28
C VAL A 106 -23.41 36.06 20.02
N ASN A 107 -24.54 36.54 19.50
CA ASN A 107 -25.69 35.71 19.13
C ASN A 107 -25.69 35.29 17.66
N ASN A 108 -24.66 35.65 16.88
CA ASN A 108 -24.59 35.28 15.47
C ASN A 108 -24.16 33.82 15.31
N LEU A 109 -25.08 32.99 14.81
CA LEU A 109 -24.91 31.55 14.67
C LEU A 109 -24.84 31.13 13.20
N SER A 110 -24.08 30.06 12.95
CA SER A 110 -24.10 29.26 11.72
C SER A 110 -24.31 27.79 12.06
N TYR A 111 -24.75 27.00 11.09
CA TYR A 111 -24.91 25.58 11.28
C TYR A 111 -23.60 24.83 11.04
N TYR A 112 -23.38 23.82 11.86
CA TYR A 112 -22.28 22.86 11.77
C TYR A 112 -22.88 21.46 11.77
N TYR A 113 -22.39 20.58 10.90
CA TYR A 113 -22.81 19.20 10.87
C TYR A 113 -21.80 18.30 11.59
N PHE A 114 -22.34 17.30 12.29
CA PHE A 114 -21.62 16.15 12.78
C PHE A 114 -21.59 15.04 11.71
N GLN A 115 -20.76 14.02 11.88
CA GLN A 115 -20.69 12.89 10.94
C GLN A 115 -22.06 12.23 10.68
N PRO A 116 -22.24 11.55 9.53
CA PRO A 116 -23.44 10.75 9.24
C PRO A 116 -23.78 9.77 10.36
N ILE A 117 -25.06 9.58 10.66
CA ILE A 117 -25.52 8.56 11.60
C ILE A 117 -25.57 7.19 10.94
N ASN A 118 -25.18 6.16 11.69
CA ASN A 118 -25.06 4.80 11.21
C ASN A 118 -26.41 4.04 11.31
N ILE A 119 -27.39 4.39 10.48
CA ILE A 119 -28.75 3.84 10.53
C ILE A 119 -28.78 2.34 10.19
N TRP A 120 -27.98 1.91 9.22
CA TRP A 120 -27.98 0.52 8.72
C TRP A 120 -26.88 -0.34 9.33
N ASN A 121 -26.10 0.22 10.26
CA ASN A 121 -24.85 -0.37 10.69
C ASN A 121 -23.95 -0.71 9.50
N SER A 122 -23.78 0.21 8.55
CA SER A 122 -22.98 0.01 7.33
C SER A 122 -21.82 1.00 7.26
N THR A 123 -20.65 0.53 6.87
CA THR A 123 -19.47 1.38 6.62
C THR A 123 -19.48 2.02 5.24
N HIS A 124 -20.25 1.46 4.30
CA HIS A 124 -20.26 1.92 2.90
C HIS A 124 -21.17 3.15 2.72
N HIS A 125 -22.44 3.07 3.15
CA HIS A 125 -23.35 4.21 3.26
C HIS A 125 -24.50 3.95 4.22
N ASN A 126 -25.09 5.04 4.72
CA ASN A 126 -26.24 5.02 5.63
C ASN A 126 -27.43 5.85 5.09
N ALA A 127 -27.56 5.94 3.77
CA ALA A 127 -28.64 6.70 3.16
C ALA A 127 -29.97 5.98 3.40
N ILE A 128 -31.02 6.75 3.74
CA ILE A 128 -32.37 6.23 3.97
C ILE A 128 -33.33 6.93 3.00
N PRO A 129 -34.32 6.25 2.37
CA PRO A 129 -35.25 6.92 1.48
C PRO A 129 -35.98 8.09 2.14
N ASP A 130 -36.42 9.05 1.33
CA ASP A 130 -37.29 10.14 1.79
C ASP A 130 -38.76 9.66 1.76
N PRO A 131 -39.42 9.49 2.92
CA PRO A 131 -40.78 8.96 2.97
C PRO A 131 -41.84 9.95 2.47
N ILE A 132 -41.48 11.20 2.24
CA ILE A 132 -42.44 12.29 1.95
C ILE A 132 -42.29 12.77 0.50
N TYR A 133 -41.06 12.87 0.00
CA TYR A 133 -40.77 13.37 -1.35
C TYR A 133 -39.86 12.48 -2.19
N GLY A 134 -39.56 11.25 -1.73
CA GLY A 134 -38.77 10.31 -2.51
C GLY A 134 -39.52 9.83 -3.75
N ASP A 135 -38.79 9.59 -4.83
CA ASP A 135 -39.29 8.78 -5.94
C ASP A 135 -39.80 7.46 -5.35
N ALA A 136 -41.01 7.04 -5.73
CA ALA A 136 -41.66 5.88 -5.13
C ALA A 136 -40.74 4.65 -5.24
N ASN A 137 -40.22 4.18 -4.11
CA ASN A 137 -39.47 2.94 -4.04
C ASN A 137 -40.34 1.82 -4.67
N PRO A 138 -39.82 1.01 -5.61
CA PRO A 138 -40.53 -0.17 -6.10
C PRO A 138 -40.99 -1.07 -4.93
N GLU A 139 -42.09 -1.80 -5.14
CA GLU A 139 -42.74 -2.63 -4.10
C GLU A 139 -41.77 -3.65 -3.44
N SER A 140 -40.78 -4.15 -4.18
CA SER A 140 -39.73 -5.05 -3.65
C SER A 140 -38.93 -4.43 -2.49
N GLN A 141 -38.74 -3.11 -2.49
CA GLN A 141 -37.95 -2.41 -1.49
C GLN A 141 -38.74 -2.09 -0.21
N GLN A 142 -40.06 -1.89 -0.32
CA GLN A 142 -40.91 -1.64 0.84
C GLN A 142 -40.90 -2.83 1.81
N ALA A 143 -40.83 -4.05 1.26
CA ALA A 143 -40.70 -5.28 2.04
C ALA A 143 -39.35 -5.40 2.75
N ASP A 144 -38.24 -5.06 2.09
CA ASP A 144 -36.90 -5.09 2.71
C ASP A 144 -36.75 -4.09 3.86
N TYR A 145 -37.30 -2.88 3.70
CA TYR A 145 -37.29 -1.87 4.77
C TYR A 145 -38.17 -2.29 5.97
N GLN A 146 -39.37 -2.84 5.72
CA GLN A 146 -40.24 -3.37 6.78
C GLN A 146 -39.63 -4.57 7.52
N GLN A 147 -38.92 -5.45 6.81
CA GLN A 147 -38.19 -6.56 7.43
C GLN A 147 -36.97 -6.07 8.24
N THR A 148 -36.35 -4.96 7.83
CA THR A 148 -35.21 -4.34 8.54
C THR A 148 -35.65 -3.61 9.81
N GLU A 149 -36.82 -2.95 9.82
CA GLU A 149 -37.43 -2.37 11.03
C GLU A 149 -37.71 -3.41 12.14
N ALA A 150 -37.89 -4.68 11.76
CA ALA A 150 -38.03 -5.81 12.67
C ALA A 150 -36.69 -6.38 13.19
N GLY A 151 -35.56 -5.71 12.91
CA GLY A 151 -34.22 -6.08 13.38
C GLY A 151 -33.45 -7.06 12.48
N SER A 152 -33.95 -7.34 11.27
CA SER A 152 -33.17 -8.09 10.26
C SER A 152 -32.24 -7.16 9.49
N VAL A 153 -31.14 -7.71 8.95
CA VAL A 153 -30.21 -6.93 8.12
C VAL A 153 -30.77 -6.78 6.71
N ARG A 154 -30.70 -5.59 6.10
CA ARG A 154 -31.16 -5.33 4.74
C ARG A 154 -30.43 -6.25 3.75
N ARG A 155 -31.18 -6.98 2.91
CA ARG A 155 -30.65 -7.87 1.87
C ARG A 155 -30.73 -7.13 0.53
N VAL A 156 -29.60 -6.88 -0.13
CA VAL A 156 -29.61 -6.31 -1.49
C VAL A 156 -29.05 -7.39 -2.42
N THR A 157 -29.95 -8.12 -3.09
CA THR A 157 -29.58 -9.25 -3.97
C THR A 157 -29.46 -8.87 -5.46
N ASP A 158 -29.82 -7.64 -5.85
CA ASP A 158 -29.98 -7.23 -7.27
C ASP A 158 -29.01 -6.11 -7.74
N GLY A 159 -27.83 -5.97 -7.12
CA GLY A 159 -26.74 -5.20 -7.73
C GLY A 159 -26.79 -3.67 -7.59
N GLY A 160 -27.64 -3.11 -6.73
CA GLY A 160 -27.59 -1.69 -6.33
C GLY A 160 -28.78 -1.30 -5.45
N THR A 161 -28.61 -0.25 -4.66
CA THR A 161 -29.70 0.42 -3.95
C THR A 161 -30.23 1.52 -4.86
N GLU A 162 -31.51 1.49 -5.22
CA GLU A 162 -32.14 2.53 -6.05
C GLU A 162 -32.32 3.88 -5.30
N ILE A 163 -31.62 4.06 -4.18
CA ILE A 163 -31.56 5.33 -3.47
C ILE A 163 -30.50 6.21 -4.12
N ASP A 164 -30.85 7.47 -4.39
CA ASP A 164 -29.87 8.43 -4.87
C ASP A 164 -28.83 8.71 -3.76
N LEU A 165 -27.57 8.40 -4.06
CA LEU A 165 -26.39 8.66 -3.22
C LEU A 165 -25.61 9.91 -3.67
N GLY A 166 -26.10 10.57 -4.71
CA GLY A 166 -25.49 11.71 -5.38
C GLY A 166 -24.65 11.32 -6.60
N ASN A 167 -24.24 12.32 -7.38
CA ASN A 167 -23.68 12.13 -8.73
C ASN A 167 -22.39 11.29 -8.81
N ASN A 168 -21.56 11.28 -7.76
CA ASN A 168 -20.18 10.79 -7.83
C ASN A 168 -19.89 9.61 -6.89
N PHE A 169 -20.92 9.05 -6.24
CA PHE A 169 -20.77 7.89 -5.36
C PHE A 169 -21.40 6.67 -6.02
N GLN A 170 -20.56 5.71 -6.38
CA GLN A 170 -20.99 4.44 -6.95
C GLN A 170 -21.01 3.38 -5.85
N GLU A 171 -22.17 2.80 -5.61
CA GLU A 171 -22.31 1.76 -4.60
C GLU A 171 -21.49 0.51 -4.97
N LYS A 172 -20.87 -0.09 -3.96
CA LYS A 172 -20.13 -1.35 -4.04
C LYS A 172 -20.60 -2.29 -2.96
N LEU A 173 -21.46 -3.23 -3.35
CA LEU A 173 -21.99 -4.25 -2.46
C LEU A 173 -20.88 -5.16 -1.89
N GLU A 174 -19.72 -5.24 -2.55
CA GLU A 174 -18.59 -6.00 -2.02
C GLU A 174 -17.91 -5.36 -0.80
N VAL A 175 -18.18 -4.08 -0.49
CA VAL A 175 -17.59 -3.42 0.68
C VAL A 175 -18.39 -3.75 1.93
N ARG A 176 -17.75 -4.50 2.83
CA ARG A 176 -18.37 -5.02 4.06
C ARG A 176 -17.86 -4.30 5.29
N ASN A 177 -18.57 -4.47 6.40
CA ASN A 177 -18.01 -4.15 7.70
C ASN A 177 -16.90 -5.13 8.05
N LEU A 178 -15.92 -4.68 8.84
CA LEU A 178 -15.02 -5.57 9.54
C LEU A 178 -15.69 -6.21 10.76
N GLN A 179 -15.30 -7.44 11.07
CA GLN A 179 -15.62 -8.12 12.32
C GLN A 179 -14.86 -7.44 13.49
N PRO A 180 -15.56 -6.78 14.43
CA PRO A 180 -14.92 -6.22 15.61
C PRO A 180 -14.64 -7.30 16.66
N TYR A 181 -13.58 -7.11 17.43
CA TYR A 181 -13.34 -7.83 18.68
C TYR A 181 -13.47 -6.88 19.88
N ALA A 182 -13.66 -7.45 21.07
CA ALA A 182 -13.84 -6.65 22.28
C ALA A 182 -12.60 -5.78 22.54
N GLY A 183 -12.81 -4.47 22.69
CA GLY A 183 -11.74 -3.49 22.92
C GLY A 183 -11.12 -2.89 21.64
N ASP A 184 -11.51 -3.35 20.45
CA ASP A 184 -11.00 -2.79 19.19
C ASP A 184 -11.40 -1.31 19.02
N LEU A 185 -10.49 -0.52 18.44
CA LEU A 185 -10.77 0.78 17.85
C LEU A 185 -10.53 0.68 16.33
N ILE A 186 -11.62 0.78 15.55
CA ILE A 186 -11.57 0.58 14.10
C ILE A 186 -12.05 1.84 13.38
N TYR A 187 -11.20 2.38 12.52
CA TYR A 187 -11.57 3.40 11.54
C TYR A 187 -11.75 2.74 10.18
N GLN A 188 -12.95 2.83 9.61
CA GLN A 188 -13.29 2.23 8.32
C GLN A 188 -13.72 3.30 7.34
N GLY A 189 -13.16 3.25 6.13
CA GLY A 189 -13.59 4.08 5.02
C GLY A 189 -14.63 3.36 4.16
N ARG A 190 -15.42 4.15 3.43
CA ARG A 190 -16.50 3.66 2.53
C ARG A 190 -16.02 2.76 1.39
N TRP A 191 -14.71 2.65 1.16
CA TRP A 191 -14.13 1.93 0.04
C TRP A 191 -13.30 0.70 0.45
N GLY A 192 -13.47 0.23 1.69
CA GLY A 192 -12.82 -0.99 2.20
C GLY A 192 -11.39 -0.79 2.70
N GLN A 193 -10.97 0.45 2.94
CA GLN A 193 -9.73 0.79 3.66
C GLN A 193 -10.00 0.91 5.16
N THR A 194 -9.08 0.40 5.99
CA THR A 194 -9.27 0.34 7.44
C THR A 194 -7.97 0.58 8.21
N LEU A 195 -8.11 1.14 9.41
CA LEU A 195 -7.07 1.21 10.44
C LEU A 195 -7.66 0.64 11.73
N ARG A 196 -7.14 -0.50 12.18
CA ARG A 196 -7.54 -1.19 13.40
C ARG A 196 -6.45 -1.09 14.44
N PHE A 197 -6.81 -0.64 15.64
CA PHE A 197 -6.08 -0.91 16.87
C PHE A 197 -6.82 -2.02 17.59
N GLY A 198 -6.22 -3.20 17.68
CA GLY A 198 -6.84 -4.37 18.28
C GLY A 198 -5.89 -5.10 19.19
N SER A 199 -6.24 -6.34 19.49
CA SER A 199 -5.41 -7.21 20.34
C SER A 199 -5.48 -8.68 19.92
N THR A 200 -4.62 -9.49 20.53
CA THR A 200 -4.81 -10.94 20.61
C THR A 200 -6.08 -11.24 21.38
N VAL A 201 -6.95 -12.06 20.79
CA VAL A 201 -8.23 -12.51 21.36
C VAL A 201 -8.37 -14.02 21.13
N GLN A 202 -7.84 -14.79 22.06
CA GLN A 202 -7.85 -16.25 22.05
C GLN A 202 -9.28 -16.78 22.30
N GLY A 203 -9.62 -17.88 21.64
CA GLY A 203 -10.92 -18.54 21.83
C GLY A 203 -12.13 -17.74 21.34
N ALA A 204 -11.91 -16.69 20.53
CA ALA A 204 -12.99 -15.97 19.87
C ALA A 204 -13.87 -16.93 19.05
N GLN A 205 -15.19 -16.80 19.17
CA GLN A 205 -16.14 -17.66 18.44
C GLN A 205 -15.98 -17.51 16.92
N ILE A 206 -15.67 -16.29 16.46
CA ILE A 206 -15.21 -16.02 15.10
C ILE A 206 -13.70 -15.81 15.19
N PRO A 207 -12.87 -16.80 14.85
CA PRO A 207 -11.43 -16.69 15.01
C PRO A 207 -10.85 -15.64 14.07
N ASN A 208 -9.77 -14.99 14.51
CA ASN A 208 -8.93 -14.16 13.66
C ASN A 208 -7.60 -14.89 13.35
N PRO A 209 -6.92 -14.55 12.24
CA PRO A 209 -5.69 -15.25 11.85
C PRO A 209 -4.46 -14.89 12.69
N TRP A 210 -4.53 -13.89 13.58
CA TRP A 210 -3.36 -13.40 14.34
C TRP A 210 -3.32 -13.84 15.82
N SER A 211 -4.41 -14.40 16.36
CA SER A 211 -4.52 -14.74 17.80
C SER A 211 -4.17 -16.19 18.12
N ASN A 212 -3.38 -16.85 17.28
CA ASN A 212 -2.89 -18.22 17.54
C ASN A 212 -1.73 -18.24 18.56
N ALA A 213 -1.07 -17.10 18.78
CA ALA A 213 0.01 -16.92 19.75
C ALA A 213 -0.12 -15.57 20.47
N GLY A 214 0.60 -15.42 21.59
CA GLY A 214 0.49 -14.27 22.50
C GLY A 214 -0.51 -14.48 23.63
N ALA A 215 -0.64 -13.51 24.52
CA ALA A 215 -1.66 -13.47 25.57
C ALA A 215 -2.81 -12.54 25.15
N ASP A 216 -4.02 -12.79 25.68
CA ASP A 216 -5.16 -11.89 25.47
C ASP A 216 -4.82 -10.45 25.85
N GLY A 217 -5.16 -9.50 24.98
CA GLY A 217 -4.87 -8.09 25.16
C GLY A 217 -3.51 -7.63 24.63
N ASP A 218 -2.64 -8.54 24.16
CA ASP A 218 -1.41 -8.14 23.48
C ASP A 218 -1.73 -7.30 22.23
N PRO A 219 -1.14 -6.11 22.06
CA PRO A 219 -1.58 -5.15 21.05
C PRO A 219 -1.19 -5.57 19.62
N ILE A 220 -2.09 -5.31 18.67
CA ILE A 220 -1.81 -5.40 17.24
C ILE A 220 -2.41 -4.17 16.53
N THR A 221 -1.68 -3.61 15.57
CA THR A 221 -2.20 -2.57 14.68
C THR A 221 -2.20 -3.05 13.25
N ILE A 222 -3.32 -2.92 12.56
CA ILE A 222 -3.49 -3.35 11.17
C ILE A 222 -3.94 -2.15 10.34
N LEU A 223 -3.15 -1.82 9.32
CA LEU A 223 -3.55 -0.91 8.24
C LEU A 223 -3.85 -1.74 7.00
N LYS A 224 -5.05 -1.57 6.45
CA LYS A 224 -5.49 -2.27 5.25
C LYS A 224 -6.03 -1.31 4.21
N ASN A 225 -5.73 -1.57 2.94
CA ASN A 225 -6.31 -0.85 1.82
C ASN A 225 -6.91 -1.83 0.79
N GLY A 226 -8.23 -2.05 0.90
CA GLY A 226 -8.98 -2.95 0.04
C GLY A 226 -9.21 -4.32 0.68
N GLN A 227 -10.46 -4.77 0.61
CA GLN A 227 -10.90 -6.08 1.10
C GLN A 227 -10.61 -7.18 0.07
N HIS A 228 -10.43 -8.40 0.56
CA HIS A 228 -10.41 -9.59 -0.28
C HIS A 228 -11.81 -9.96 -0.76
N GLU A 229 -11.87 -10.75 -1.83
CA GLU A 229 -13.14 -11.29 -2.32
C GLU A 229 -13.65 -12.37 -1.36
N ASP A 230 -14.94 -12.35 -1.07
CA ASP A 230 -15.62 -13.31 -0.20
C ASP A 230 -16.95 -13.69 -0.84
N SER A 231 -17.26 -14.98 -0.86
CA SER A 231 -18.50 -15.53 -1.43
C SER A 231 -19.68 -15.48 -0.47
N SER A 232 -19.46 -15.14 0.80
CA SER A 232 -20.52 -14.99 1.79
C SER A 232 -21.37 -13.74 1.49
N GLU A 233 -22.52 -13.63 2.13
CA GLU A 233 -23.46 -12.53 1.88
C GLU A 233 -22.86 -11.15 2.23
N PRO A 234 -23.17 -10.07 1.48
CA PRO A 234 -22.59 -8.73 1.66
C PRO A 234 -22.68 -8.14 3.08
N TRP A 235 -23.69 -8.54 3.86
CA TRP A 235 -23.90 -8.05 5.23
C TRP A 235 -23.11 -8.83 6.30
N ILE A 236 -22.47 -9.94 5.92
CA ILE A 236 -21.63 -10.72 6.84
C ILE A 236 -20.29 -9.98 7.00
N PRO A 237 -19.90 -9.59 8.22
CA PRO A 237 -18.64 -8.90 8.45
C PRO A 237 -17.45 -9.78 8.08
N GLN A 238 -16.39 -9.14 7.58
CA GLN A 238 -15.17 -9.81 7.15
C GLN A 238 -14.07 -9.70 8.20
N VAL A 239 -13.28 -10.74 8.36
CA VAL A 239 -12.05 -10.72 9.17
C VAL A 239 -10.87 -10.46 8.25
N GLU A 240 -9.90 -9.64 8.63
CA GLU A 240 -8.70 -9.39 7.83
C GLU A 240 -7.87 -10.67 7.63
N ASP A 241 -7.27 -10.79 6.45
CA ASP A 241 -6.39 -11.88 6.07
C ASP A 241 -5.24 -11.31 5.24
N ILE A 242 -4.03 -11.41 5.78
CA ILE A 242 -2.82 -10.85 5.18
C ILE A 242 -2.53 -11.38 3.77
N ASN A 243 -2.97 -12.60 3.42
CA ASN A 243 -2.64 -13.23 2.15
C ASN A 243 -3.61 -12.87 1.04
N THR A 244 -4.88 -12.62 1.39
CA THR A 244 -5.95 -12.38 0.42
C THR A 244 -6.32 -10.90 0.33
N ASP A 245 -6.14 -10.12 1.41
CA ASP A 245 -6.38 -8.68 1.40
C ASP A 245 -5.44 -7.98 0.40
N LYS A 246 -5.93 -6.95 -0.30
CA LYS A 246 -5.23 -6.37 -1.47
C LYS A 246 -3.88 -5.75 -1.11
N SER A 247 -3.80 -5.05 0.02
CA SER A 247 -2.57 -4.47 0.55
C SER A 247 -2.71 -4.18 2.04
N SER A 248 -1.69 -4.52 2.82
CA SER A 248 -1.76 -4.40 4.27
C SER A 248 -0.39 -4.21 4.95
N ILE A 249 -0.45 -3.63 6.15
CA ILE A 249 0.66 -3.52 7.09
C ILE A 249 0.18 -4.02 8.45
N TYR A 250 0.89 -4.99 9.02
CA TYR A 250 0.63 -5.55 10.34
C TYR A 250 1.79 -5.17 11.27
N LEU A 251 1.47 -4.54 12.39
CA LEU A 251 2.39 -4.22 13.48
C LEU A 251 2.03 -5.11 14.67
N THR A 252 2.91 -6.04 15.01
CA THR A 252 2.66 -7.07 16.03
C THR A 252 3.52 -6.84 17.26
N SER A 253 3.07 -7.33 18.41
CA SER A 253 3.87 -7.41 19.65
C SER A 253 4.25 -8.84 20.01
N THR A 254 3.35 -9.80 19.77
CA THR A 254 3.53 -11.22 20.14
C THR A 254 2.87 -12.18 19.14
N GLN A 255 2.07 -11.66 18.21
CA GLN A 255 1.21 -12.45 17.34
C GLN A 255 2.00 -13.24 16.29
N GLU A 256 1.58 -14.48 16.08
CA GLU A 256 1.98 -15.29 14.93
C GLU A 256 1.09 -14.92 13.75
N ILE A 257 1.67 -14.46 12.64
CA ILE A 257 0.93 -14.06 11.44
C ILE A 257 1.14 -15.11 10.33
N PRO A 258 0.09 -15.79 9.83
CA PRO A 258 0.21 -16.88 8.88
C PRO A 258 0.45 -16.39 7.44
N ILE A 259 1.57 -15.69 7.20
CA ILE A 259 1.90 -15.11 5.89
C ILE A 259 2.55 -16.11 4.92
N ASP A 260 2.04 -16.20 3.70
CA ASP A 260 2.64 -16.97 2.62
C ASP A 260 3.71 -16.18 1.87
N LEU A 261 4.97 -16.43 2.21
CA LEU A 261 6.10 -15.80 1.53
C LEU A 261 6.24 -16.27 0.09
N ALA A 262 6.43 -15.31 -0.83
CA ALA A 262 6.68 -15.57 -2.25
C ALA A 262 7.97 -16.39 -2.50
N SER A 263 8.98 -16.25 -1.64
CA SER A 263 10.21 -17.02 -1.70
C SER A 263 10.66 -17.45 -0.30
N LYS A 264 10.94 -18.73 -0.15
CA LYS A 264 11.39 -19.38 1.09
C LYS A 264 12.83 -19.89 0.95
N ASN A 265 13.61 -19.31 0.04
CA ASN A 265 14.95 -19.76 -0.30
C ASN A 265 16.01 -19.09 0.57
N TYR A 266 16.55 -19.84 1.53
CA TYR A 266 17.60 -19.41 2.45
C TYR A 266 18.95 -20.12 2.21
N LYS A 267 19.23 -20.57 0.98
CA LYS A 267 20.46 -21.32 0.65
C LYS A 267 21.77 -20.63 1.09
N SER A 268 21.77 -19.29 1.15
CA SER A 268 22.91 -18.48 1.59
C SER A 268 23.19 -18.55 3.09
N TYR A 269 22.24 -19.02 3.91
CA TYR A 269 22.40 -19.15 5.36
C TYR A 269 22.99 -20.50 5.75
N ASN A 270 23.85 -20.55 6.78
CA ASN A 270 24.29 -21.82 7.38
C ASN A 270 23.14 -22.52 8.11
N SER A 271 22.32 -21.75 8.82
CA SER A 271 21.06 -22.17 9.43
C SER A 271 19.97 -21.20 9.00
N SER A 272 18.87 -21.70 8.43
CA SER A 272 17.75 -20.86 8.02
C SER A 272 17.20 -20.05 9.21
N PRO A 273 16.78 -18.79 8.99
CA PRO A 273 16.03 -18.04 9.98
C PRO A 273 14.76 -18.77 10.39
N GLU A 274 14.19 -18.38 11.54
CA GLU A 274 12.84 -18.80 11.91
C GLU A 274 11.86 -18.47 10.77
N ALA A 275 10.95 -19.40 10.49
CA ALA A 275 10.00 -19.22 9.41
C ALA A 275 9.04 -18.07 9.75
N ALA A 276 8.86 -17.11 8.84
CA ALA A 276 7.98 -15.96 9.07
C ALA A 276 6.58 -16.31 9.62
N PRO A 277 5.89 -17.39 9.16
CA PRO A 277 4.59 -17.78 9.71
C PRO A 277 4.63 -18.30 11.15
N LYS A 278 5.81 -18.52 11.73
CA LYS A 278 6.00 -19.06 13.09
C LYS A 278 6.67 -18.06 14.03
N PHE A 279 7.21 -16.98 13.47
CA PHE A 279 7.87 -15.96 14.28
C PHE A 279 6.83 -15.29 15.17
N THR A 280 7.12 -15.29 16.47
CA THR A 280 6.33 -14.64 17.51
C THR A 280 7.17 -13.55 18.15
N GLY A 281 6.59 -12.37 18.31
CA GLY A 281 7.28 -11.19 18.84
C GLY A 281 7.01 -9.95 18.02
N GLU A 282 7.75 -8.89 18.31
CA GLU A 282 7.59 -7.62 17.63
C GLU A 282 8.12 -7.65 16.19
N GLN A 283 7.21 -7.46 15.23
CA GLN A 283 7.57 -7.35 13.82
C GLN A 283 6.60 -6.44 13.04
N VAL A 284 7.12 -5.91 11.94
CA VAL A 284 6.35 -5.19 10.92
C VAL A 284 6.30 -6.05 9.66
N ILE A 285 5.10 -6.41 9.23
CA ILE A 285 4.88 -7.18 8.01
C ILE A 285 4.14 -6.30 7.00
N ILE A 286 4.68 -6.19 5.79
CA ILE A 286 4.10 -5.40 4.70
C ILE A 286 3.81 -6.35 3.53
N ASN A 287 2.55 -6.47 3.13
CA ASN A 287 2.15 -7.34 2.03
C ASN A 287 1.32 -6.57 0.98
N SER A 288 1.64 -6.78 -0.31
CA SER A 288 0.98 -6.13 -1.44
C SER A 288 1.42 -6.78 -2.75
N GLY A 289 0.69 -6.52 -3.84
CA GLY A 289 1.10 -6.93 -5.19
C GLY A 289 2.42 -6.30 -5.68
N ARG A 290 2.82 -5.13 -5.16
CA ARG A 290 4.11 -4.48 -5.47
C ARG A 290 4.59 -3.64 -4.29
N LEU A 291 5.85 -3.82 -3.90
CA LEU A 291 6.55 -2.92 -2.98
C LEU A 291 7.50 -2.02 -3.77
N LEU A 292 7.32 -0.70 -3.68
CA LEU A 292 8.15 0.30 -4.36
C LEU A 292 8.78 1.25 -3.33
N PHE A 293 10.09 1.18 -3.17
CA PHE A 293 10.86 2.11 -2.35
C PHE A 293 11.57 3.11 -3.26
N ASN A 294 11.20 4.39 -3.19
CA ASN A 294 11.73 5.44 -4.05
C ASN A 294 12.07 6.70 -3.23
N SER A 295 13.33 7.13 -3.28
CA SER A 295 13.78 8.39 -2.68
C SER A 295 13.91 9.48 -3.76
N LYS A 296 13.47 10.71 -3.46
CA LYS A 296 13.50 11.83 -4.42
C LYS A 296 14.80 12.63 -4.38
N THR A 297 15.45 12.70 -3.21
CA THR A 297 16.55 13.66 -2.97
C THR A 297 17.75 13.04 -2.27
N ASP A 298 17.55 11.94 -1.55
CA ASP A 298 18.56 11.36 -0.67
C ASP A 298 18.64 9.83 -0.87
N ASN A 299 19.18 9.11 0.10
CA ASN A 299 19.49 7.69 0.02
C ASN A 299 18.34 6.80 0.52
N ILE A 300 18.31 5.55 0.04
CA ILE A 300 17.62 4.45 0.72
C ILE A 300 18.68 3.73 1.56
N LEU A 301 18.47 3.64 2.87
CA LEU A 301 19.37 2.99 3.82
C LEU A 301 18.69 1.75 4.40
N LEU A 302 19.34 0.59 4.30
CA LEU A 302 18.88 -0.68 4.88
C LEU A 302 19.96 -1.20 5.83
N SER A 303 19.60 -1.41 7.09
CA SER A 303 20.50 -1.89 8.14
C SER A 303 19.76 -2.89 9.02
N SER A 304 20.47 -3.90 9.52
CA SER A 304 19.96 -4.95 10.39
C SER A 304 21.02 -5.29 11.43
N PHE A 305 20.59 -5.77 12.61
CA PHE A 305 21.51 -6.17 13.68
C PHE A 305 22.32 -7.42 13.31
N ASP A 306 21.69 -8.40 12.66
CA ASP A 306 22.32 -9.66 12.27
C ASP A 306 22.56 -9.71 10.76
N THR A 307 21.51 -9.96 9.97
CA THR A 307 21.62 -10.12 8.51
C THR A 307 20.55 -9.37 7.72
N ILE A 308 20.84 -9.11 6.45
CA ILE A 308 19.85 -8.70 5.43
C ILE A 308 19.81 -9.78 4.36
N ASN A 309 18.64 -10.38 4.13
CA ASN A 309 18.44 -11.32 3.03
C ASN A 309 17.75 -10.63 1.85
N LEU A 310 18.38 -10.68 0.68
CA LEU A 310 17.79 -10.27 -0.59
C LEU A 310 17.61 -11.51 -1.45
N ASN A 311 16.37 -11.97 -1.59
CA ASN A 311 16.03 -13.12 -2.42
C ASN A 311 14.79 -12.82 -3.27
N SER A 312 14.65 -13.57 -4.36
CA SER A 312 13.52 -13.48 -5.29
C SER A 312 13.37 -14.81 -6.03
N VAL A 313 12.17 -15.14 -6.48
CA VAL A 313 11.92 -16.38 -7.24
C VAL A 313 12.69 -16.42 -8.57
N ASN A 314 12.79 -15.27 -9.26
CA ASN A 314 13.34 -15.20 -10.62
C ASN A 314 14.77 -14.62 -10.66
N SER A 315 14.95 -13.33 -10.38
CA SER A 315 16.27 -12.68 -10.44
C SER A 315 16.39 -11.49 -9.49
N LEU A 316 17.61 -11.27 -9.00
CA LEU A 316 18.03 -10.03 -8.34
C LEU A 316 18.76 -9.16 -9.37
N ASN A 317 18.18 -8.01 -9.69
CA ASN A 317 18.75 -7.08 -10.67
C ASN A 317 19.36 -5.87 -9.93
N VAL A 318 20.60 -5.51 -10.27
CA VAL A 318 21.33 -4.38 -9.68
C VAL A 318 21.90 -3.50 -10.79
N ASP A 319 21.10 -2.55 -11.24
CA ASP A 319 21.45 -1.65 -12.34
C ASP A 319 21.97 -0.31 -11.78
N THR A 320 23.28 -0.10 -11.87
CA THR A 320 23.92 1.14 -11.47
C THR A 320 25.22 1.35 -12.23
N PRO A 321 25.61 2.58 -12.56
CA PRO A 321 26.94 2.86 -13.10
C PRO A 321 28.08 2.36 -12.20
N LYS A 322 27.85 2.30 -10.87
CA LYS A 322 28.87 1.86 -9.90
C LYS A 322 28.28 1.13 -8.70
N THR A 323 28.55 -0.16 -8.60
CA THR A 323 28.32 -0.96 -7.38
C THR A 323 29.57 -1.02 -6.50
N ILE A 324 29.43 -0.73 -5.21
CA ILE A 324 30.49 -0.88 -4.20
C ILE A 324 30.02 -1.91 -3.17
N ILE A 325 30.78 -3.00 -3.01
CA ILE A 325 30.55 -4.00 -1.96
C ILE A 325 31.80 -4.00 -1.10
N ALA A 326 31.65 -3.58 0.16
CA ALA A 326 32.73 -3.53 1.13
C ALA A 326 32.53 -4.65 2.16
N SER A 327 33.19 -5.78 1.94
CA SER A 327 33.21 -6.93 2.85
C SER A 327 34.60 -7.55 2.87
N LYS A 328 34.97 -8.22 3.98
CA LYS A 328 36.21 -8.99 4.08
C LYS A 328 36.19 -10.20 3.13
N GLU A 329 35.02 -10.81 2.98
CA GLU A 329 34.79 -12.01 2.17
C GLU A 329 33.58 -11.79 1.26
N ILE A 330 33.71 -12.18 0.00
CA ILE A 330 32.64 -12.14 -1.00
C ILE A 330 32.55 -13.52 -1.64
N TYR A 331 31.48 -14.24 -1.33
CA TYR A 331 31.18 -15.55 -1.90
C TYR A 331 30.25 -15.37 -3.10
N LEU A 332 30.64 -15.93 -4.26
CA LEU A 332 29.82 -15.94 -5.47
C LEU A 332 29.43 -17.39 -5.80
N GLY A 333 28.13 -17.62 -6.04
CA GLY A 333 27.59 -18.95 -6.39
C GLY A 333 27.12 -19.77 -5.18
N ASP A 334 28.00 -20.00 -4.20
CA ASP A 334 27.68 -20.77 -2.99
C ASP A 334 28.33 -20.17 -1.74
N LYS A 335 27.71 -20.34 -0.57
CA LYS A 335 28.24 -19.87 0.72
C LYS A 335 29.55 -20.54 1.15
N ASN A 336 29.87 -21.68 0.56
CA ASN A 336 31.11 -22.44 0.78
C ASN A 336 32.09 -22.32 -0.40
N ALA A 337 31.94 -21.30 -1.26
CA ALA A 337 32.90 -21.10 -2.35
C ALA A 337 34.31 -20.86 -1.80
N THR A 338 35.23 -21.78 -2.05
CA THR A 338 36.61 -21.76 -1.54
C THR A 338 37.63 -21.34 -2.60
N GLU A 339 37.22 -21.25 -3.87
CA GLU A 339 38.08 -20.88 -4.98
C GLU A 339 37.94 -19.40 -5.32
N PRO A 340 39.04 -18.69 -5.62
CA PRO A 340 39.00 -17.28 -5.96
C PRO A 340 38.41 -17.05 -7.36
N VAL A 341 37.76 -15.90 -7.51
CA VAL A 341 37.49 -15.34 -8.84
C VAL A 341 38.83 -14.91 -9.46
N ILE A 342 39.27 -15.56 -10.53
CA ILE A 342 40.62 -15.38 -11.09
C ILE A 342 40.76 -14.02 -11.80
N LEU A 343 41.90 -13.34 -11.61
CA LEU A 343 42.35 -12.16 -12.39
C LEU A 343 42.62 -12.54 -13.85
N GLY A 344 41.54 -12.74 -14.62
CA GLY A 344 41.59 -13.26 -15.99
C GLY A 344 42.62 -12.54 -16.85
N ASP A 345 42.72 -11.22 -16.77
CA ASP A 345 43.66 -10.46 -17.59
C ASP A 345 45.13 -10.77 -17.36
N LYS A 346 45.54 -10.87 -16.09
CA LYS A 346 46.94 -11.17 -15.73
C LYS A 346 47.24 -12.66 -15.90
N PHE A 347 46.31 -13.52 -15.50
CA PHE A 347 46.41 -14.97 -15.72
C PHE A 347 46.63 -15.28 -17.21
N LEU A 348 45.88 -14.62 -18.08
CA LEU A 348 46.02 -14.81 -19.52
C LEU A 348 47.26 -14.15 -20.09
N GLY A 349 47.74 -13.04 -19.52
CA GLY A 349 49.04 -12.48 -19.85
C GLY A 349 50.19 -13.45 -19.53
N ASP A 350 50.19 -14.06 -18.35
CA ASP A 350 51.24 -14.99 -17.93
C ASP A 350 51.13 -16.33 -18.66
N LEU A 351 49.90 -16.82 -18.89
CA LEU A 351 49.64 -17.99 -19.74
C LEU A 351 50.14 -17.74 -21.16
N SER A 352 49.98 -16.53 -21.69
CA SER A 352 50.50 -16.14 -23.02
C SER A 352 52.02 -16.28 -23.11
N ARG A 353 52.73 -15.77 -22.09
CA ARG A 353 54.20 -15.89 -22.02
C ARG A 353 54.64 -17.35 -21.87
N LEU A 354 53.98 -18.10 -20.99
CA LEU A 354 54.27 -19.53 -20.82
C LEU A 354 54.08 -20.30 -22.13
N LEU A 355 52.98 -20.07 -22.83
CA LEU A 355 52.71 -20.70 -24.12
C LEU A 355 53.75 -20.28 -25.16
N THR A 356 54.15 -19.00 -25.19
CA THR A 356 55.20 -18.52 -26.10
C THR A 356 56.53 -19.22 -25.84
N SER A 357 56.95 -19.33 -24.58
CA SER A 357 58.17 -20.07 -24.21
C SER A 357 58.07 -21.56 -24.55
N LEU A 358 56.91 -22.17 -24.35
CA LEU A 358 56.66 -23.58 -24.69
C LEU A 358 56.74 -23.79 -26.21
N ILE A 359 56.21 -22.86 -27.01
CA ILE A 359 56.33 -22.87 -28.47
C ILE A 359 57.80 -22.80 -28.89
N SER A 360 58.58 -21.88 -28.32
CA SER A 360 60.02 -21.76 -28.63
C SER A 360 60.80 -23.03 -28.25
N LEU A 361 60.55 -23.58 -27.06
CA LEU A 361 61.20 -24.81 -26.59
C LEU A 361 60.84 -26.00 -27.49
N CYS A 362 59.56 -26.20 -27.76
CA CYS A 362 59.11 -27.29 -28.63
C CYS A 362 59.60 -27.11 -30.07
N GLY A 363 59.78 -25.88 -30.54
CA GLY A 363 60.40 -25.58 -31.83
C GLY A 363 61.86 -26.04 -31.88
N ALA A 364 62.63 -25.77 -30.82
CA ALA A 364 64.01 -26.25 -30.70
C ALA A 364 64.08 -27.79 -30.61
N LEU A 365 63.18 -28.41 -29.85
CA LEU A 365 63.08 -29.88 -29.69
C LEU A 365 62.54 -30.60 -30.93
N GLY A 366 61.90 -29.88 -31.86
CA GLY A 366 61.48 -30.41 -33.16
C GLY A 366 62.67 -30.73 -34.08
N THR A 367 63.87 -30.21 -33.76
CA THR A 367 65.11 -30.56 -34.46
C THR A 367 65.79 -31.72 -33.72
N PRO A 368 65.99 -32.89 -34.36
CA PRO A 368 66.54 -34.05 -33.68
C PRO A 368 67.97 -33.81 -33.17
N ILE A 369 68.16 -33.93 -31.86
CA ILE A 369 69.48 -33.83 -31.21
C ILE A 369 70.20 -35.18 -31.38
N GLY A 370 71.46 -35.15 -31.83
CA GLY A 370 72.28 -36.34 -32.04
C GLY A 370 72.32 -36.87 -33.48
N ALA A 371 72.24 -36.00 -34.49
CA ALA A 371 72.53 -36.39 -35.87
C ALA A 371 74.06 -36.53 -36.07
N GLY A 372 74.66 -37.61 -35.57
CA GLY A 372 76.08 -37.94 -35.79
C GLY A 372 76.60 -39.07 -34.90
N PRO A 373 77.39 -40.04 -35.43
CA PRO A 373 77.95 -41.13 -34.63
C PRO A 373 78.82 -40.61 -33.46
N PRO A 374 78.77 -41.25 -32.28
CA PRO A 374 78.07 -42.51 -31.95
C PRO A 374 76.60 -42.32 -31.55
N PHE A 375 76.03 -41.13 -31.68
CA PHE A 375 74.70 -40.82 -31.19
C PHE A 375 73.64 -41.11 -32.26
N VAL A 376 72.56 -41.78 -31.82
CA VAL A 376 71.37 -42.01 -32.63
C VAL A 376 70.34 -40.94 -32.28
N VAL A 377 69.70 -40.40 -33.32
CA VAL A 377 68.56 -39.49 -33.16
C VAL A 377 67.50 -40.17 -32.31
N ASN A 378 67.12 -39.54 -31.19
CA ASN A 378 65.99 -39.99 -30.41
C ASN A 378 64.68 -39.61 -31.13
N ALA A 379 64.22 -40.51 -32.01
CA ALA A 379 63.01 -40.34 -32.82
C ALA A 379 61.74 -40.11 -31.98
N ALA A 380 61.77 -40.39 -30.68
CA ALA A 380 60.64 -40.17 -29.77
C ALA A 380 60.46 -38.69 -29.37
N ILE A 381 61.39 -37.78 -29.68
CA ILE A 381 61.34 -36.37 -29.24
C ILE A 381 60.62 -35.44 -30.25
N PRO A 382 60.95 -35.43 -31.56
CA PRO A 382 60.42 -34.43 -32.49
C PRO A 382 58.92 -34.51 -32.71
N GLY A 383 58.36 -35.73 -32.72
CA GLY A 383 56.92 -35.97 -32.87
C GLY A 383 56.11 -35.30 -31.75
N PRO A 384 56.31 -35.68 -30.47
CA PRO A 384 55.66 -35.05 -29.32
C PRO A 384 55.95 -33.54 -29.18
N ALA A 385 57.16 -33.08 -29.52
CA ALA A 385 57.51 -31.67 -29.50
C ALA A 385 56.68 -30.87 -30.51
N THR A 386 56.62 -31.32 -31.77
CA THR A 386 55.80 -30.69 -32.81
C THR A 386 54.33 -30.66 -32.42
N GLN A 387 53.83 -31.77 -31.86
CA GLN A 387 52.44 -31.84 -31.39
C GLN A 387 52.17 -30.85 -30.24
N THR A 388 53.08 -30.71 -29.28
CA THR A 388 52.93 -29.79 -28.15
C THR A 388 53.06 -28.32 -28.59
N LEU A 389 53.95 -28.04 -29.54
CA LEU A 389 54.08 -26.73 -30.19
C LEU A 389 52.77 -26.31 -30.84
N VAL A 390 52.19 -27.19 -31.66
CA VAL A 390 50.91 -26.91 -32.33
C VAL A 390 49.81 -26.68 -31.29
N LYS A 391 49.76 -27.48 -30.21
CA LYS A 391 48.80 -27.26 -29.10
C LYS A 391 48.99 -25.91 -28.42
N ALA A 392 50.23 -25.52 -28.13
CA ALA A 392 50.54 -24.25 -27.46
C ALA A 392 50.23 -23.04 -28.35
N GLN A 393 50.55 -23.11 -29.65
CA GLN A 393 50.18 -22.09 -30.64
C GLN A 393 48.66 -21.93 -30.73
N ASN A 394 47.95 -23.06 -30.76
CA ASN A 394 46.50 -23.04 -30.81
C ASN A 394 45.88 -22.39 -29.56
N MET A 395 46.42 -22.65 -28.36
CA MET A 395 45.96 -22.00 -27.12
C MET A 395 46.31 -20.51 -27.09
N LEU A 396 47.51 -20.14 -27.56
CA LEU A 396 47.97 -18.76 -27.62
C LEU A 396 47.12 -17.92 -28.57
N ASN A 397 46.80 -18.45 -29.74
CA ASN A 397 45.95 -17.79 -30.73
C ASN A 397 44.53 -17.52 -30.21
N LYS A 398 44.07 -18.33 -29.25
CA LYS A 398 42.75 -18.21 -28.63
C LYS A 398 42.76 -17.45 -27.30
N ILE A 399 43.90 -16.92 -26.85
CA ILE A 399 44.06 -16.46 -25.47
C ILE A 399 43.17 -15.27 -25.08
N GLN A 400 42.85 -14.38 -26.02
CA GLN A 400 41.93 -13.25 -25.78
C GLN A 400 40.48 -13.71 -25.63
N GLN A 401 40.17 -14.93 -26.05
CA GLN A 401 38.84 -15.55 -25.91
C GLN A 401 38.64 -16.16 -24.51
N TYR A 402 39.67 -16.19 -23.65
CA TYR A 402 39.58 -16.73 -22.29
C TYR A 402 39.21 -15.68 -21.23
N LYS A 403 39.17 -14.39 -21.58
CA LYS A 403 38.69 -13.33 -20.67
C LYS A 403 37.17 -13.35 -20.58
N SER A 404 36.64 -13.40 -19.37
CA SER A 404 35.29 -12.88 -19.13
C SER A 404 35.30 -11.36 -19.30
N LYS A 405 34.41 -10.79 -20.12
CA LYS A 405 34.35 -9.34 -20.37
C LYS A 405 33.71 -8.55 -19.21
N VAL A 406 33.28 -9.24 -18.15
CA VAL A 406 32.74 -8.68 -16.90
C VAL A 406 33.13 -9.59 -15.74
N SER A 407 33.90 -9.10 -14.74
CA SER A 407 34.03 -9.67 -13.38
C SER A 407 34.86 -8.75 -12.46
N LYS A 408 34.41 -8.53 -11.20
CA LYS A 408 35.11 -7.75 -10.17
C LYS A 408 35.75 -8.65 -9.10
N SER A 409 36.91 -8.24 -8.57
CA SER A 409 37.25 -8.31 -7.14
C SER A 409 38.40 -7.34 -6.82
N LYS A 410 38.63 -7.02 -5.55
CA LYS A 410 39.83 -6.29 -5.08
C LYS A 410 40.86 -7.29 -4.58
#